data_AF-A0A8T4B2E7-F1
#
_entry.id   AF-A0A8T4B2E7-F1
#
_cell.length_a   1.000
_cell.length_b   1.000
_cell.length_c   1.000
_cell.angle_alpha   90.00
_cell.angle_beta   90.00
_cell.angle_gamma   90.00
#
_symmetry.space_group_name_H-M   'P 1'
#
loop_
_entity.id
_entity.type
_entity.pdbx_description
1 polymer ?
#
loop_
_entity_poly.entity_id
_entity_poly.type
_entity_poly.pdbx_seq_one_letter_code
_entity_poly.pdbx_strand_id
1 'polypeptide(L)' 'MGESHEATIQWTGAAPMAHLLLAAAQRPYCESFSQETDGEIHVSVVIHHSNLQQLRDIADALLIDFAEIEENN' A
#
# COMPACT_ATOMS: atom_id res chain seq x y z
N MET A 1 10.66 23.94 9.33
CA MET A 1 10.54 22.71 8.53
C MET A 1 10.16 21.60 9.48
N GLY A 2 8.99 20.98 9.29
CA GLY A 2 8.61 19.79 10.06
C GLY A 2 9.29 18.57 9.48
N GLU A 3 9.51 17.55 10.31
CA GLU A 3 9.93 16.23 9.85
C GLU A 3 8.81 15.61 8.98
N SER A 4 9.20 14.90 7.93
CA SER A 4 8.30 14.13 7.06
C SER A 4 8.91 12.76 6.88
N HIS A 5 8.14 11.72 7.21
CA HIS A 5 8.54 10.33 7.08
C HIS A 5 7.74 9.68 5.95
N GLU A 6 8.35 8.70 5.31
CA GLU A 6 7.79 7.97 4.18
C GLU A 6 8.06 6.47 4.33
N ALA A 7 7.07 5.65 3.99
CA ALA A 7 7.20 4.22 3.83
C ALA A 7 6.49 3.77 2.56
N THR A 8 7.09 2.84 1.84
CA THR A 8 6.56 2.32 0.58
C THR A 8 6.37 0.82 0.68
N ILE A 9 5.15 0.35 0.42
CA ILE A 9 4.81 -1.06 0.28
C ILE A 9 4.68 -1.36 -1.21
N GLN A 10 5.39 -2.39 -1.67
CA GLN A 10 5.38 -2.81 -3.08
C GLN A 10 4.87 -4.24 -3.19
N TRP A 11 4.05 -4.50 -4.20
CA TRP A 11 3.48 -5.81 -4.49
C TRP A 11 3.46 -6.05 -6.01
N THR A 12 3.57 -7.31 -6.42
CA THR A 12 3.54 -7.71 -7.84
C THR A 12 2.72 -8.97 -8.03
N GLY A 13 1.87 -9.00 -9.05
CA GLY A 13 1.14 -10.22 -9.40
C GLY A 13 -0.06 -9.98 -10.32
N ALA A 14 -1.10 -10.79 -10.17
CA ALA A 14 -2.27 -10.79 -11.05
C ALA A 14 -3.19 -9.57 -10.84
N ALA A 15 -3.80 -9.09 -11.93
CA ALA A 15 -4.68 -7.92 -11.92
C ALA A 15 -5.87 -7.98 -10.93
N PRO A 16 -6.55 -9.11 -10.70
CA PRO A 16 -7.64 -9.18 -9.72
C PRO A 16 -7.18 -8.82 -8.30
N MET A 17 -6.02 -9.37 -7.88
CA MET A 17 -5.44 -9.09 -6.57
C MET A 17 -4.97 -7.63 -6.48
N ALA A 18 -4.32 -7.12 -7.52
CA ALA A 18 -3.90 -5.72 -7.59
C ALA A 18 -5.04 -4.74 -7.34
N HIS A 19 -6.23 -5.01 -7.91
CA HIS A 19 -7.40 -4.16 -7.73
C HIS A 19 -7.90 -4.14 -6.27
N LEU A 20 -7.87 -5.28 -5.58
CA LEU A 20 -8.25 -5.38 -4.17
C LEU A 20 -7.26 -4.62 -3.28
N LEU A 21 -5.95 -4.77 -3.52
CA LEU A 21 -4.90 -4.06 -2.78
C LEU A 21 -4.99 -2.54 -2.97
N LEU A 22 -5.20 -2.07 -4.21
CA LEU A 22 -5.41 -0.65 -4.49
C LEU A 22 -6.66 -0.10 -3.80
N ALA A 23 -7.76 -0.86 -3.77
CA ALA A 23 -8.98 -0.45 -3.07
C ALA A 23 -8.74 -0.33 -1.56
N ALA A 24 -8.05 -1.29 -0.95
CA ALA A 24 -7.70 -1.24 0.48
C ALA A 24 -6.74 -0.08 0.81
N ALA A 25 -5.87 0.31 -0.13
CA ALA A 25 -4.93 1.42 0.00
C ALA A 25 -5.56 2.81 -0.12
N GLN A 26 -6.85 2.94 -0.46
CA GLN A 26 -7.56 4.22 -0.51
C GLN A 26 -7.83 4.77 0.89
N ARG A 27 -6.79 5.35 1.51
CA ARG A 27 -6.81 5.87 2.88
C ARG A 27 -6.14 7.24 2.96
N PRO A 28 -6.48 8.06 3.97
CA PRO A 28 -5.72 9.27 4.26
C PRO A 28 -4.22 8.97 4.38
N TYR A 29 -3.38 9.90 3.93
CA TYR A 29 -1.92 9.81 4.02
C TYR A 29 -1.29 8.71 3.14
N CYS A 30 -2.08 8.04 2.30
CA CYS A 30 -1.61 7.00 1.38
C CYS A 30 -1.81 7.44 -0.07
N GLU A 31 -0.78 7.28 -0.89
CA GLU A 31 -0.84 7.41 -2.34
C GLU A 31 -0.60 6.03 -2.95
N SER A 32 -1.47 5.58 -3.84
CA SER A 32 -1.35 4.27 -4.46
C SER A 32 -1.29 4.36 -5.98
N PHE A 33 -0.41 3.56 -6.57
CA PHE A 33 -0.15 3.52 -7.99
C PHE A 33 -0.06 2.08 -8.46
N SER A 34 -0.52 1.82 -9.68
CA SER A 34 -0.32 0.54 -10.34
C SER A 34 0.25 0.70 -11.73
N GLN A 35 1.16 -0.19 -12.10
CA GLN A 35 1.75 -0.25 -13.42
C GLN A 35 1.76 -1.69 -13.90
N GLU A 36 1.31 -1.93 -15.13
CA GLU A 36 1.46 -3.23 -15.78
C GLU A 36 2.86 -3.29 -16.41
N THR A 37 3.61 -4.35 -16.10
CA THR A 37 4.94 -4.61 -16.67
C THR A 37 5.09 -6.10 -16.89
N ASP A 38 5.47 -6.51 -18.10
CA ASP A 38 5.72 -7.92 -18.48
C ASP A 38 4.57 -8.89 -18.19
N GLY A 39 3.32 -8.40 -18.20
CA GLY A 39 2.11 -9.19 -17.94
C GLY A 39 1.74 -9.34 -16.47
N GLU A 40 2.48 -8.71 -15.56
CA GLU A 40 2.16 -8.60 -14.14
C GLU A 40 1.81 -7.15 -13.76
N ILE A 41 0.98 -6.99 -12.73
CA ILE A 41 0.65 -5.69 -12.16
C ILE A 41 1.55 -5.44 -10.96
N HIS A 42 2.33 -4.37 -11.05
CA HIS A 42 3.08 -3.80 -9.94
C HIS A 42 2.19 -2.79 -9.23
N VAL A 43 2.02 -2.95 -7.93
CA VAL A 43 1.33 -2.00 -7.05
C VAL A 43 2.36 -1.35 -6.12
N SER A 44 2.31 -0.04 -5.98
CA SER A 44 3.11 0.72 -5.00
C SER A 44 2.18 1.59 -4.17
N VAL A 45 2.28 1.46 -2.85
CA VAL A 45 1.54 2.27 -1.89
C VAL A 45 2.54 3.04 -1.04
N VAL A 46 2.50 4.36 -1.15
CA VAL A 46 3.39 5.29 -0.45
C VAL A 46 2.61 5.94 0.68
N ILE A 47 3.14 5.87 1.90
CA ILE A 47 2.54 6.40 3.11
C ILE A 47 3.39 7.59 3.56
N HIS A 48 2.79 8.78 3.68
CA HIS A 48 3.49 9.99 4.11
C HIS A 48 2.91 10.55 5.41
N HIS A 49 3.73 10.69 6.44
CA HIS A 49 3.29 11.28 7.69
C HIS A 49 4.42 11.99 8.44
N SER A 50 4.11 13.09 9.14
CA SER A 50 5.10 13.87 9.92
C SER A 50 5.43 13.27 11.29
N ASN A 51 4.66 12.27 11.73
CA ASN A 51 4.85 11.54 12.97
C ASN A 51 5.10 10.06 12.65
N LEU A 52 6.24 9.53 13.11
CA LEU A 52 6.67 8.16 12.83
C LEU A 52 5.77 7.09 13.46
N GLN A 53 5.18 7.34 14.64
CA GLN A 53 4.24 6.39 15.25
C GLN A 53 2.99 6.25 14.40
N GLN A 54 2.44 7.37 13.93
CA GLN A 54 1.28 7.35 13.03
C GLN A 54 1.60 6.68 11.68
N LEU A 55 2.80 6.92 11.12
CA LEU A 55 3.25 6.21 9.93
C LEU A 55 3.28 4.70 10.15
N ARG A 56 3.83 4.25 11.29
CA ARG A 56 3.88 2.83 11.65
C ARG A 56 2.49 2.25 11.79
N ASP A 57 1.59 2.94 12.49
CA ASP A 57 0.24 2.45 12.74
C ASP A 57 -0.57 2.35 11.41
N ILE A 58 -0.37 3.27 10.48
CA ILE A 58 -0.97 3.21 9.13
C ILE A 58 -0.39 2.05 8.31
N ALA A 59 0.94 1.89 8.31
CA ALA A 59 1.60 0.81 7.59
C ALA A 59 1.18 -0.57 8.13
N ASP A 60 1.12 -0.72 9.46
CA ASP A 60 0.68 -1.96 10.11
C ASP A 60 -0.76 -2.31 9.75
N ALA A 61 -1.68 -1.34 9.81
CA ALA A 61 -3.05 -1.54 9.38
C ALA A 61 -3.14 -1.98 7.91
N LEU A 62 -2.41 -1.33 7.00
CA LEU A 62 -2.37 -1.72 5.59
C LEU A 62 -1.83 -3.14 5.38
N LEU A 63 -0.77 -3.52 6.11
CA LEU A 63 -0.20 -4.87 6.01
C LEU A 63 -1.17 -5.93 6.51
N ILE A 64 -1.94 -5.66 7.56
CA ILE A 64 -2.99 -6.56 8.04
C ILE A 64 -4.07 -6.73 6.97
N ASP A 65 -4.58 -5.65 6.39
CA ASP A 65 -5.61 -5.72 5.35
C ASP A 65 -5.10 -6.44 4.09
N PHE A 66 -3.84 -6.22 3.71
CA PHE A 66 -3.23 -6.91 2.57
C PHE A 66 -3.09 -8.41 2.84
N ALA A 67 -2.66 -8.80 4.04
CA ALA A 67 -2.59 -10.22 4.42
C ALA A 67 -3.97 -10.88 4.38
N GLU A 68 -5.01 -10.22 4.90
CA GLU A 68 -6.39 -10.74 4.81
C GLU A 68 -6.87 -10.88 3.36
N ILE A 69 -6.51 -9.96 2.48
CA ILE A 69 -6.84 -10.04 1.05
C ILE A 69 -6.12 -11.21 0.39
N GLU A 70 -4.82 -11.40 0.68
CA GLU A 70 -4.01 -12.49 0.14
C GLU A 70 -4.45 -13.87 0.64
N GLU A 71 -4.87 -14.00 1.91
CA GLU A 71 -5.33 -15.28 2.46
C GLU A 71 -6.69 -15.73 1.91
N ASN A 72 -7.51 -14.78 1.43
CA ASN A 72 -8.88 -15.04 0.96
C ASN A 72 -9.01 -15.19 -0.57
N ASN A 73 -7.92 -15.14 -1.34
CA ASN A 73 -7.92 -15.20 -2.82
C ASN A 73 -6.82 -16.10 -3.38
#